data_AF-A0A0M0T514-F1
#
_entry.id   AF-A0A0M0T514-F1
#
_cell.length_a   1.000
_cell.length_b   1.000
_cell.length_c   1.000
_cell.angle_alpha   90.00
_cell.angle_beta   90.00
_cell.angle_gamma   90.00
#
_symmetry.space_group_name_H-M   'P 1'
#
loop_
_entity.id
_entity.type
_entity.pdbx_description
1 polymer ?
#
loop_
_entity_poly.entity_id
_entity_poly.type
_entity_poly.pdbx_seq_one_letter_code
_entity_poly.pdbx_strand_id
1 'polypeptide(L)' 'PRLPNPDMVMYIFPHLAAGNTPIPGYSTVFPFYQQVQYALPGERTEAL' A
#
# COMPACT_ATOMS: atom_id res chain seq x y z
N PRO A 1 2.31 -11.17 -18.47
CA PRO A 1 1.43 -9.98 -18.26
C PRO A 1 1.59 -9.48 -16.82
N ARG A 2 1.41 -8.17 -16.53
CA ARG A 2 1.68 -7.60 -15.18
C ARG A 2 0.73 -8.17 -14.12
N LEU A 3 1.25 -8.69 -13.02
CA LEU A 3 0.44 -9.14 -11.89
C LEU A 3 -0.16 -7.94 -11.14
N PRO A 4 -1.39 -8.07 -10.59
CA PRO A 4 -1.97 -7.01 -9.77
C PRO A 4 -1.11 -6.79 -8.53
N ASN A 5 -0.90 -5.53 -8.19
CA ASN A 5 -0.23 -5.11 -6.96
C ASN A 5 -1.22 -4.22 -6.21
N PRO A 6 -1.85 -4.71 -5.13
CA PRO A 6 -2.83 -3.93 -4.41
C PRO A 6 -2.17 -2.74 -3.70
N ASP A 7 -2.87 -1.63 -3.66
CA ASP A 7 -2.48 -0.48 -2.87
C ASP A 7 -2.88 -0.70 -1.40
N MET A 8 -1.96 -0.39 -0.50
CA MET A 8 -2.19 -0.40 0.94
C MET A 8 -2.40 1.01 1.46
N VAL A 9 -3.31 1.12 2.44
CA VAL A 9 -3.58 2.38 3.14
C VAL A 9 -3.03 2.27 4.55
N MET A 10 -2.08 3.12 4.92
CA MET A 10 -1.65 3.29 6.31
C MET A 10 -2.43 4.45 6.92
N TYR A 11 -3.03 4.22 8.09
CA TYR A 11 -3.68 5.25 8.88
C TYR A 11 -2.83 5.60 10.10
N ILE A 12 -2.52 6.87 10.25
CA ILE A 12 -1.83 7.41 11.41
C ILE A 12 -2.91 7.98 12.34
N PHE A 13 -3.07 7.37 13.52
CA PHE A 13 -4.03 7.84 14.52
C PHE A 13 -3.55 9.18 15.11
N PRO A 14 -4.46 10.15 15.36
CA PRO A 14 -4.11 11.41 16.01
C PRO A 14 -3.42 11.17 17.37
N HIS A 15 -2.24 11.74 17.58
CA HIS A 15 -1.48 11.55 18.82
C HIS A 15 -0.65 12.80 19.16
N LEU A 16 -0.15 12.87 20.39
CA LEU A 16 0.77 13.92 20.81
C LEU A 16 2.21 13.46 20.55
N ALA A 17 2.98 14.26 19.83
CA ALA A 17 4.42 14.08 19.73
C ALA A 17 5.11 14.50 21.04
N ALA A 18 6.31 13.96 21.30
CA ALA A 18 7.12 14.37 22.43
C ALA A 18 7.32 15.90 22.42
N GLY A 19 6.71 16.60 23.39
CA GLY A 19 6.67 18.06 23.43
C GLY A 19 5.29 18.70 23.29
N ASN A 20 4.19 17.94 23.42
CA ASN A 20 2.80 18.43 23.37
C ASN A 20 2.34 18.96 22.01
N THR A 21 3.09 18.69 20.94
CA THR A 21 2.66 19.05 19.58
C THR A 21 1.61 18.05 19.11
N PRO A 22 0.37 18.47 18.81
CA PRO A 22 -0.65 17.58 18.29
C PRO A 22 -0.32 17.19 16.85
N ILE A 23 -0.30 15.89 16.57
CA ILE A 23 -0.23 15.33 15.22
C ILE A 23 -1.65 14.95 14.78
N PRO A 24 -2.19 15.58 13.72
CA PRO A 24 -3.47 15.19 13.16
C PRO A 24 -3.43 13.80 12.55
N GLY A 25 -4.60 13.20 12.39
CA GLY A 25 -4.72 11.91 11.69
C GLY A 25 -4.54 12.10 10.19
N TYR A 26 -3.73 11.24 9.57
CA TYR A 26 -3.52 11.23 8.12
C TYR A 26 -3.54 9.80 7.60
N SER A 27 -3.87 9.66 6.31
CA SER A 27 -3.76 8.40 5.59
C SER A 27 -2.75 8.53 4.47
N THR A 28 -1.96 7.49 4.24
CA THR A 28 -1.01 7.41 3.14
C THR A 28 -1.27 6.13 2.34
N VAL A 29 -1.05 6.20 1.02
CA VAL A 29 -1.26 5.07 0.11
C VAL A 29 0.08 4.64 -0.46
N PHE A 30 0.39 3.35 -0.43
CA PHE A 30 1.64 2.80 -0.94
C PHE A 30 1.44 1.36 -1.44
N PRO A 31 2.23 0.90 -2.43
CA PRO A 31 2.02 -0.42 -3.03
C PRO A 31 2.40 -1.55 -2.07
N PHE A 32 1.71 -2.68 -2.16
CA PHE A 32 2.02 -3.88 -1.35
C PHE A 32 3.41 -4.46 -1.68
N TYR A 33 3.74 -4.56 -2.97
CA TYR A 33 5.07 -4.96 -3.45
C TYR A 33 5.85 -3.75 -3.98
N GLN A 34 7.14 -3.68 -3.66
CA GLN A 34 8.05 -2.63 -4.14
C GLN A 34 8.29 -2.68 -5.65
N GLN A 35 8.27 -3.88 -6.23
CA GLN A 35 8.55 -4.11 -7.65
C GLN A 35 7.32 -4.63 -8.36
N VAL A 36 7.20 -4.26 -9.62
CA VAL A 36 6.17 -4.80 -10.51
C VAL A 36 6.54 -6.24 -10.86
N GLN A 37 5.67 -7.17 -10.47
CA GLN A 37 5.83 -8.58 -10.81
C GLN A 37 5.14 -8.90 -12.15
N TYR A 38 5.77 -9.77 -12.92
CA TYR A 38 5.22 -10.26 -14.18
C TYR A 38 4.91 -11.74 -14.03
N ALA A 39 3.72 -12.14 -14.48
CA ALA A 39 3.34 -13.54 -14.54
C ALA A 39 4.24 -14.27 -15.54
N LEU A 40 4.69 -15.46 -15.17
CA LEU A 40 5.28 -16.45 -16.07
C LEU A 40 4.20 -17.01 -17.02
N PRO A 41 4.61 -17.63 -18.14
CA PRO A 41 3.68 -18.29 -19.03
C PRO A 41 2.84 -19.34 -18.28
N GLY A 42 1.50 -19.21 -18.34
CA GLY A 42 0.56 -20.12 -17.68
C GLY A 42 0.12 -19.72 -16.25
N GLU A 43 0.79 -18.77 -15.59
CA GLU A 43 0.42 -18.33 -14.23
C GLU A 43 -0.82 -17.44 -14.18
N ARG A 44 -1.17 -16.82 -15.31
CA ARG A 44 -2.37 -15.97 -15.41
C ARG A 44 -3.48 -16.74 -16.10
N THR A 45 -4.32 -17.41 -15.32
CA THR A 45 -5.71 -17.70 -15.73
C THR A 45 -6.45 -16.35 -15.75
N GLU A 46 -7.30 -16.14 -16.76
CA GLU A 46 -7.88 -14.85 -17.13
C GLU A 46 -8.39 -14.04 -15.92
N ALA A 47 -8.09 -12.73 -15.90
CA ALA A 47 -8.69 -11.83 -14.92
C ALA A 47 -10.14 -11.58 -15.35
N LEU A 48 -11.11 -12.01 -14.54
CA LEU A 48 -12.51 -11.59 -14.61
C LEU A 48 -12.63 -10.07 -14.51
#